data_AF-A0A401ZL29-F1
#
_entry.id   AF-A0A401ZL29-F1
#
_cell.length_a   1.000
_cell.length_b   1.000
_cell.length_c   1.000
_cell.angle_alpha   90.00
_cell.angle_beta   90.00
_cell.angle_gamma   90.00
#
_symmetry.space_group_name_H-M   'P 1'
#
loop_
_entity.id
_entity.type
_entity.pdbx_description
1 polymer ?
#
loop_
_entity_poly.entity_id
_entity_poly.type
_entity_poly.pdbx_seq_one_letter_code
_entity_poly.pdbx_strand_id
1 'polypeptide(L)'
;MSASACIRCGTPLQNYIQLLNYPARLFNEGLVKARHGEFEQARDLFAAVVYWCPRDLEARNALAMACLAMHDLLEARRQWEYVLHQAPADALAQRGLQQITAQPPSTSSPEPVPAPSSTPQAHTNIKHAKKQFFGRKKGKKPS
;
A
#
# COMPACT_ATOMS: atom_id res chain seq x y z
N MET A 1 23.29 23.25 23.22
CA MET A 1 22.01 23.53 23.91
C MET A 1 20.91 23.57 22.87
N SER A 2 20.08 22.52 22.78
CA SER A 2 18.89 22.53 21.91
C SER A 2 17.73 23.19 22.66
N ALA A 3 17.06 24.16 22.06
CA ALA A 3 15.89 24.78 22.65
C ALA A 3 14.72 23.78 22.70
N SER A 4 14.33 23.35 23.90
CA SER A 4 13.20 22.43 24.14
C SER A 4 11.84 23.11 23.97
N ALA A 5 11.81 24.45 23.95
CA ALA A 5 10.62 25.26 23.78
C ALA A 5 10.91 26.52 22.94
N CYS A 6 9.88 27.04 22.27
CA CYS A 6 9.97 28.29 21.52
C CYS A 6 10.26 29.46 22.48
N ILE A 7 11.32 30.23 22.22
CA ILE A 7 11.74 31.36 23.06
C ILE A 7 10.65 32.45 23.15
N ARG A 8 9.78 32.56 22.14
CA ARG A 8 8.73 33.58 22.07
C ARG A 8 7.41 33.18 22.74
N CYS A 9 6.99 31.93 22.62
CA CYS A 9 5.65 31.49 23.06
C CYS A 9 5.65 30.25 23.97
N GLY A 10 6.82 29.69 24.30
CA GLY A 10 6.93 28.54 25.21
C GLY A 10 6.44 27.21 24.64
N THR A 11 5.98 27.15 23.38
CA THR A 11 5.52 25.90 22.76
C THR A 11 6.63 24.84 22.78
N PRO A 12 6.38 23.63 23.31
CA PRO A 12 7.37 22.55 23.33
C PRO A 12 7.76 22.14 21.90
N LEU A 13 9.01 22.37 21.51
CA LEU A 13 9.50 22.05 20.17
C LEU A 13 9.92 20.58 20.05
N GLN A 14 10.13 19.89 21.18
CA GLN A 14 10.57 18.49 21.22
C GLN A 14 9.66 17.58 20.38
N ASN A 15 8.34 17.68 20.57
CA ASN A 15 7.37 16.86 19.84
C ASN A 15 7.33 17.20 18.34
N TYR A 16 7.53 18.48 18.00
CA TYR A 16 7.58 18.92 16.61
C TYR A 16 8.82 18.37 15.90
N ILE A 17 9.98 18.39 16.56
CA ILE A 17 11.23 17.81 16.03
C ILE A 17 11.06 16.29 15.80
N GLN A 18 10.42 15.58 16.72
CA GLN A 18 10.15 14.15 16.56
C GLN A 18 9.26 13.86 15.33
N LEU A 19 8.22 14.65 15.12
CA LEU A 19 7.35 14.53 13.94
C LEU A 19 8.10 14.81 12.64
N LEU A 20 8.96 15.83 12.60
CA LEU A 20 9.78 16.14 11.43
C LEU A 20 10.80 15.05 11.11
N ASN A 21 11.35 14.40 12.13
CA ASN A 21 12.34 13.33 11.96
C ASN A 21 11.72 11.95 11.70
N TYR A 22 10.40 11.82 11.87
CA TYR A 22 9.72 10.53 11.77
C TYR A 22 9.87 9.86 10.39
N PRO A 23 9.67 10.56 9.25
CA PRO A 23 9.89 9.96 7.93
C PRO A 23 11.35 9.52 7.71
N ALA A 24 12.33 10.32 8.15
CA ALA A 24 13.73 9.94 8.04
C ALA A 24 14.08 8.69 8.87
N ARG A 25 13.48 8.55 10.06
CA ARG A 25 13.62 7.34 10.88
C ARG A 25 13.06 6.10 10.15
N LEU A 26 11.85 6.22 9.60
CA LEU A 26 11.22 5.14 8.83
C LEU A 26 12.05 4.75 7.60
N PHE A 27 12.56 5.74 6.87
CA PHE A 27 13.40 5.51 5.69
C PHE A 27 14.67 4.73 6.05
N ASN A 28 15.39 5.17 7.09
CA ASN A 28 16.60 4.50 7.55
C ASN A 28 16.33 3.07 8.05
N GLU A 29 15.23 2.86 8.76
CA GLU A 29 14.78 1.52 9.18
C GLU A 29 14.49 0.63 7.95
N GLY A 30 13.82 1.19 6.93
CA GLY A 30 13.55 0.51 5.66
C GLY A 30 14.84 0.11 4.94
N LEU A 31 15.86 0.97 4.93
CA LEU A 31 17.18 0.65 4.36
C LEU A 31 17.89 -0.48 5.12
N VAL A 32 17.70 -0.59 6.44
CA VAL A 32 18.25 -1.70 7.23
C VAL A 32 17.52 -2.99 6.86
N LYS A 33 16.19 -2.97 6.81
CA LYS A 33 15.37 -4.13 6.41
C LYS A 33 15.69 -4.63 5.01
N ALA A 34 15.82 -3.73 4.04
CA ALA A 34 16.21 -4.07 2.68
C ALA A 34 17.59 -4.74 2.61
N ARG A 35 18.57 -4.25 3.40
CA ARG A 35 19.91 -4.86 3.49
C ARG A 35 19.90 -6.27 4.06
N HIS A 36 18.94 -6.59 4.92
CA HIS A 36 18.74 -7.93 5.45
C HIS A 36 17.86 -8.83 4.56
N GLY A 37 17.41 -8.34 3.39
CA GLY A 37 16.52 -9.08 2.50
C GLY A 37 15.07 -9.14 2.98
N GLU A 38 14.72 -8.38 4.03
CA GLU A 38 13.36 -8.30 4.59
C GLU A 38 12.51 -7.33 3.75
N PHE A 39 12.30 -7.65 2.47
CA PHE A 39 11.72 -6.71 1.49
C PHE A 39 10.27 -6.33 1.76
N GLU A 40 9.46 -7.21 2.36
CA GLU A 40 8.09 -6.89 2.79
C GLU A 40 8.07 -5.74 3.82
N GLN A 41 8.91 -5.85 4.86
CA GLN A 41 9.01 -4.83 5.89
C GLN A 41 9.63 -3.54 5.32
N ALA A 42 10.62 -3.65 4.45
CA ALA A 42 11.21 -2.50 3.77
C ALA A 42 10.17 -1.75 2.93
N ARG A 43 9.35 -2.48 2.14
CA ARG A 43 8.25 -1.91 1.35
C ARG A 43 7.29 -1.13 2.24
N ASP A 44 6.85 -1.71 3.35
CA ASP A 44 5.87 -1.09 4.24
C ASP A 44 6.43 0.20 4.88
N LEU A 45 7.72 0.18 5.27
CA LEU A 45 8.41 1.35 5.80
C LEU A 45 8.56 2.46 4.74
N PHE A 46 8.97 2.14 3.52
CA PHE A 46 9.08 3.13 2.44
C PHE A 46 7.72 3.66 2.01
N ALA A 47 6.68 2.81 1.95
CA ALA A 47 5.31 3.23 1.68
C ALA A 47 4.81 4.22 2.75
N ALA A 48 5.15 4.00 4.02
CA ALA A 48 4.87 4.95 5.08
C ALA A 48 5.59 6.29 4.84
N VAL A 49 6.87 6.29 4.44
CA VAL A 49 7.59 7.52 4.08
C VAL A 49 6.89 8.26 2.94
N VAL A 50 6.49 7.55 1.87
CA VAL A 50 5.74 8.13 0.74
C VAL A 50 4.38 8.69 1.18
N TYR A 51 3.72 8.07 2.16
CA TYR A 51 2.48 8.59 2.73
C TYR A 51 2.69 9.95 3.43
N TRP A 52 3.75 10.08 4.24
CA TRP A 52 4.08 11.34 4.93
C TRP A 52 4.67 12.40 3.99
N CYS A 53 5.45 11.96 3.02
CA CYS A 53 6.21 12.80 2.09
C CYS A 53 5.92 12.36 0.64
N PRO A 54 4.74 12.68 0.09
CA PRO A 54 4.30 12.15 -1.21
C PRO A 54 5.14 12.61 -2.41
N ARG A 55 5.97 13.64 -2.24
CA ARG A 55 6.88 14.15 -3.27
C ARG A 55 8.33 13.71 -3.08
N ASP A 56 8.60 12.87 -2.08
CA ASP A 56 9.94 12.33 -1.86
C ASP A 56 10.26 11.28 -2.93
N LEU A 57 11.12 11.66 -3.89
CA LEU A 57 11.50 10.80 -5.01
C LEU A 57 12.42 9.66 -4.56
N GLU A 58 13.23 9.89 -3.51
CA GLU A 58 14.13 8.87 -2.98
C GLU A 58 13.33 7.75 -2.28
N ALA A 59 12.33 8.13 -1.48
CA ALA A 59 11.40 7.19 -0.86
C ALA A 59 10.62 6.37 -1.90
N ARG A 60 10.19 6.99 -3.00
CA ARG A 60 9.50 6.29 -4.10
C ARG A 60 10.42 5.34 -4.86
N ASN A 61 11.66 5.75 -5.13
CA ASN A 61 12.67 4.87 -5.72
C ASN A 61 12.97 3.66 -4.81
N ALA A 62 13.11 3.88 -3.50
CA ALA A 62 13.33 2.81 -2.53
C ALA A 62 12.12 1.86 -2.44
N LEU A 63 10.90 2.40 -2.44
CA LEU A 63 9.67 1.60 -2.50
C LEU A 63 9.62 0.74 -3.76
N ALA A 64 9.92 1.33 -4.92
CA ALA A 64 9.91 0.62 -6.19
C ALA A 64 10.93 -0.54 -6.23
N MET A 65 12.14 -0.32 -5.69
CA MET A 65 13.17 -1.34 -5.55
C MET A 65 12.73 -2.49 -4.62
N ALA A 66 12.09 -2.18 -3.49
CA ALA A 66 11.55 -3.20 -2.59
C ALA A 66 10.44 -4.02 -3.27
N CYS A 67 9.53 -3.38 -3.99
CA CYS A 67 8.50 -4.05 -4.80
C CYS A 67 9.11 -4.94 -5.88
N LEU A 68 10.12 -4.46 -6.61
CA LEU A 68 10.83 -5.24 -7.61
C LEU A 68 11.47 -6.50 -7.01
N ALA A 69 12.14 -6.38 -5.85
CA ALA A 69 12.74 -7.51 -5.16
C ALA A 69 11.69 -8.58 -4.77
N MET A 70 10.46 -8.15 -4.48
CA MET A 70 9.31 -9.01 -4.21
C MET A 70 8.56 -9.48 -5.46
N HIS A 71 9.04 -9.14 -6.67
CA HIS A 71 8.35 -9.40 -7.95
C HIS A 71 6.97 -8.72 -8.09
N ASP A 72 6.69 -7.69 -7.30
CA ASP A 72 5.54 -6.80 -7.52
C ASP A 72 5.90 -5.75 -8.59
N LEU A 73 5.92 -6.22 -9.85
CA LEU A 73 6.33 -5.41 -11.00
C LEU A 73 5.36 -4.28 -11.30
N LEU A 74 4.08 -4.44 -10.94
CA LEU A 74 3.04 -3.43 -11.17
C LEU A 74 3.26 -2.22 -10.28
N GLU A 75 3.44 -2.44 -8.97
CA GLU A 75 3.66 -1.32 -8.04
C GLU A 75 5.05 -0.71 -8.25
N ALA A 76 6.08 -1.52 -8.51
CA ALA A 76 7.42 -1.01 -8.86
C ALA A 76 7.39 -0.07 -10.07
N ARG A 77 6.72 -0.49 -11.16
CA ARG A 77 6.52 0.33 -12.36
C ARG A 77 5.82 1.65 -12.02
N ARG A 78 4.70 1.60 -11.31
CA ARG A 78 3.91 2.79 -10.96
C ARG A 78 4.74 3.83 -10.21
N GLN A 79 5.56 3.39 -9.27
CA GLN A 79 6.39 4.29 -8.47
C GLN A 79 7.50 4.94 -9.32
N TRP A 80 8.18 4.18 -10.19
CA TRP A 80 9.18 4.73 -11.11
C TRP A 80 8.61 5.63 -12.19
N GLU A 81 7.43 5.33 -12.74
CA GLU A 81 6.73 6.22 -13.66
C GLU A 81 6.41 7.56 -13.00
N TYR A 82 6.01 7.55 -11.73
CA TYR A 82 5.85 8.80 -10.97
C TYR A 82 7.18 9.54 -10.82
N VAL A 83 8.26 8.85 -10.45
CA VAL A 83 9.59 9.46 -10.31
C VAL A 83 10.03 10.10 -11.62
N LEU A 84 9.90 9.43 -12.75
CA LEU A 84 10.27 9.97 -14.06
C LEU A 84 9.38 11.10 -14.54
N HIS A 85 8.10 11.12 -14.13
CA HIS A 85 7.24 12.26 -14.40
C HIS A 85 7.72 13.53 -13.67
N GLN A 86 8.28 13.40 -12.46
CA GLN A 86 8.79 14.54 -11.69
C GLN A 86 10.26 14.87 -12.01
N ALA A 87 11.07 13.85 -12.25
CA ALA A 87 12.50 13.92 -12.54
C ALA A 87 12.84 13.00 -13.74
N PRO A 88 12.65 13.48 -14.99
CA PRO A 88 12.84 12.65 -16.19
C PRO A 88 14.25 12.06 -16.35
N ALA A 89 15.26 12.66 -15.72
CA ALA A 89 16.66 12.24 -15.75
C ALA A 89 17.06 11.34 -14.57
N ASP A 90 16.11 10.85 -13.75
CA ASP A 90 16.41 9.93 -12.65
C ASP A 90 16.92 8.59 -13.20
N ALA A 91 18.23 8.35 -13.04
CA ALA A 91 18.89 7.18 -13.59
C ALA A 91 18.42 5.86 -12.94
N LEU A 92 18.01 5.89 -11.68
CA LEU A 92 17.55 4.69 -10.97
C LEU A 92 16.19 4.26 -11.50
N ALA A 93 15.27 5.20 -11.66
CA ALA A 93 13.95 4.93 -12.19
C ALA A 93 13.98 4.48 -13.66
N GLN A 94 14.84 5.09 -14.50
CA GLN A 94 15.04 4.64 -15.88
C GLN A 94 15.53 3.19 -15.95
N ARG A 95 16.56 2.84 -15.16
CA ARG A 95 17.09 1.48 -15.09
C ARG A 95 16.05 0.48 -14.58
N GLY A 96 15.29 0.86 -13.55
CA GLY A 96 14.23 0.04 -12.99
C GLY A 96 13.15 -0.31 -14.01
N LEU A 97 12.65 0.68 -14.76
CA LEU A 97 11.67 0.43 -15.82
C LEU A 97 12.23 -0.41 -16.96
N GLN A 98 13.49 -0.16 -17.38
CA GLN A 98 14.16 -0.99 -18.38
C GLN A 98 14.20 -2.45 -17.94
N GLN A 99 14.56 -2.73 -16.68
CA GLN A 99 14.60 -4.07 -16.12
C GLN A 99 13.22 -4.75 -16.15
N ILE A 100 12.14 -4.04 -15.84
CA ILE A 100 10.78 -4.59 -15.92
C ILE A 100 10.36 -4.85 -17.37
N THR A 101 10.65 -3.93 -18.30
CA THR A 101 10.25 -4.08 -19.71
C THR A 101 11.07 -5.11 -20.47
N ALA A 102 12.31 -5.38 -20.04
CA ALA A 102 13.17 -6.40 -20.62
C ALA A 102 12.74 -7.81 -20.20
N GLN A 103 11.95 -7.94 -19.12
CA GLN A 103 11.27 -9.20 -18.83
C GLN A 103 10.10 -9.34 -19.81
N PRO A 104 10.03 -10.42 -20.61
CA PRO A 104 8.85 -10.67 -21.43
C PRO A 104 7.63 -10.70 -20.51
N PRO A 105 6.46 -10.21 -20.96
CA PRO A 105 5.25 -10.28 -20.15
C PRO A 105 5.02 -11.74 -19.82
N SER A 106 5.30 -12.15 -18.58
CA SER A 106 4.86 -13.42 -18.05
C SER A 106 3.34 -13.38 -18.18
N THR A 107 2.82 -14.14 -19.15
CA THR A 107 1.42 -14.20 -19.51
C THR A 107 0.61 -14.72 -18.33
N SER A 108 0.26 -13.84 -17.40
CA SER A 108 -0.88 -14.00 -16.52
C SER A 108 -1.86 -12.89 -16.88
N SER A 109 -2.38 -12.95 -18.10
CA SER A 109 -3.71 -12.42 -18.33
C SER A 109 -4.65 -13.13 -17.35
N PRO A 110 -5.47 -12.43 -16.56
CA PRO A 110 -6.60 -13.09 -15.94
C PRO A 110 -7.41 -13.69 -17.09
N GLU A 111 -7.58 -15.02 -17.10
CA GLU A 111 -8.51 -15.67 -18.00
C GLU A 111 -9.84 -14.88 -17.96
N PRO A 112 -10.44 -14.59 -19.12
CA PRO A 112 -11.76 -13.97 -19.14
C PRO A 112 -12.69 -14.93 -18.42
N VAL A 113 -13.17 -14.53 -17.23
CA VAL A 113 -14.20 -15.25 -16.50
C VAL A 113 -15.35 -15.47 -17.48
N PRO A 114 -15.75 -16.72 -17.79
CA PRO A 114 -16.85 -16.95 -18.70
C PRO A 114 -18.10 -16.28 -18.11
N ALA A 115 -18.68 -15.37 -18.89
CA ALA A 115 -19.89 -14.65 -18.51
C ALA A 115 -20.98 -15.65 -18.10
N PRO A 116 -21.71 -15.43 -16.99
CA PRO A 116 -22.82 -16.29 -16.63
C PRO A 116 -23.91 -16.17 -17.71
N SER A 117 -24.10 -17.25 -18.47
CA SER A 117 -25.21 -17.42 -19.39
C SER A 117 -26.50 -17.65 -18.58
N SER A 118 -27.16 -16.57 -18.18
CA SER A 118 -28.53 -16.65 -17.63
C SER A 118 -29.55 -16.25 -18.69
N THR A 119 -30.08 -17.23 -19.43
CA THR A 119 -31.42 -17.14 -20.00
C THR A 119 -32.45 -17.65 -19.00
N PRO A 120 -33.59 -16.97 -18.84
CA PRO A 120 -34.59 -17.30 -17.82
C PRO A 120 -35.49 -18.44 -18.31
N GLN A 121 -35.56 -19.54 -17.57
CA GLN A 121 -36.65 -20.50 -17.73
C GLN A 121 -37.62 -20.38 -16.56
N ALA A 122 -38.76 -19.76 -16.88
CA ALA A 122 -39.97 -19.86 -16.10
C ALA A 122 -40.50 -21.29 -16.15
N HIS A 123 -40.72 -21.88 -14.99
CA HIS A 123 -41.69 -22.94 -14.81
C HIS A 123 -42.43 -22.72 -13.49
N THR A 124 -43.72 -22.45 -13.68
CA THR A 124 -44.86 -22.65 -12.79
C THR A 124 -44.78 -24.03 -12.08
N ASN A 125 -45.40 -24.37 -10.94
CA ASN A 125 -46.55 -23.83 -10.23
C ASN A 125 -46.71 -24.56 -8.86
N ILE A 126 -47.09 -23.82 -7.81
CA ILE A 126 -47.99 -24.12 -6.66
C ILE A 126 -47.90 -25.44 -5.85
N LYS A 127 -47.68 -25.36 -4.51
CA LYS A 127 -48.71 -25.44 -3.42
C LYS A 127 -48.11 -25.77 -2.02
N HIS A 128 -48.44 -24.89 -1.07
CA HIS A 128 -48.84 -25.17 0.34
C HIS A 128 -47.85 -25.80 1.33
N ALA A 129 -47.44 -25.02 2.34
CA ALA A 129 -47.63 -25.37 3.75
C ALA A 129 -47.40 -24.14 4.67
N LYS A 130 -48.41 -23.81 5.48
CA LYS A 130 -48.40 -22.80 6.55
C LYS A 130 -47.63 -23.29 7.79
N LYS A 131 -46.99 -22.37 8.50
CA LYS A 131 -47.07 -22.07 9.97
C LYS A 131 -45.74 -21.45 10.43
N GLN A 132 -45.73 -20.15 10.74
CA GLN A 132 -45.77 -19.63 12.12
C GLN A 132 -44.71 -20.26 13.04
N PHE A 133 -43.71 -19.49 13.47
CA PHE A 133 -43.43 -19.32 14.90
C PHE A 133 -42.55 -18.08 15.17
N PHE A 134 -43.05 -17.25 16.08
CA PHE A 134 -42.38 -16.09 16.69
C PHE A 134 -41.22 -16.54 17.60
N GLY A 135 -40.16 -15.74 17.69
CA GLY A 135 -39.06 -16.06 18.60
C GLY A 135 -38.03 -14.96 18.86
N ARG A 136 -38.46 -13.76 19.24
CA ARG A 136 -37.61 -12.79 19.98
C ARG A 136 -37.13 -13.46 21.28
N LYS A 137 -35.82 -13.46 21.56
CA LYS A 137 -35.34 -13.35 22.94
C LYS A 137 -34.13 -12.42 23.05
N LYS A 138 -34.36 -11.41 23.90
CA LYS A 138 -33.42 -10.44 24.43
C LYS A 138 -32.50 -11.10 25.47
N GLY A 139 -31.26 -10.61 25.54
CA GLY A 139 -30.51 -10.25 26.74
C GLY A 139 -30.33 -11.25 27.89
N LYS A 140 -29.06 -11.46 28.29
CA LYS A 140 -28.63 -11.54 29.69
C LYS A 140 -27.10 -11.46 29.82
N LYS A 141 -26.58 -10.30 30.22
CA LYS A 141 -25.59 -10.18 31.32
C LYS A 141 -26.41 -10.21 32.64
N PRO A 142 -25.90 -10.59 33.83
CA PRO A 142 -24.55 -10.32 34.34
C PRO A 142 -23.93 -11.45 35.21
N SER A 143 -22.68 -11.25 35.63
CA SER A 143 -22.31 -11.20 37.06
C SER A 143 -20.99 -10.44 37.21
#